data_AF-A0AAZ3PTS2-F1
#
_entry.id   AF-A0AAZ3PTS2-F1
#
_cell.length_a   1.000
_cell.length_b   1.000
_cell.length_c   1.000
_cell.angle_alpha   90.00
_cell.angle_beta   90.00
_cell.angle_gamma   90.00
#
_symmetry.space_group_name_H-M   'P 1'
#
loop_
_entity.id
_entity.type
_entity.pdbx_description
1 polymer ?
#
loop_
_entity_poly.entity_id
_entity_poly.type
_entity_poly.pdbx_seq_one_letter_code
_entity_poly.pdbx_strand_id
1 'polypeptide(L)'
;LTSFESIGVVPVDVFQGLPSNSVPLCLTLWEYLKKDFRIFFVISKSLKVPRSSVQTIVRKYKHHGTTQQSYRSGRRHVLSPRDGCTLVRKVQINPITTAKDLVKMLEETGAVVSG
;
A
#
# COMPACT_ATOMS: atom_id res chain seq x y z
N LEU A 1 24.33 12.78 29.45
CA LEU A 1 22.88 13.00 29.68
C LEU A 1 22.70 14.48 30.00
N THR A 2 22.62 15.32 28.98
CA THR A 2 22.44 16.77 29.14
C THR A 2 21.50 17.26 28.06
N SER A 3 20.57 18.11 28.50
CA SER A 3 19.71 18.99 27.70
C SER A 3 18.44 18.37 27.10
N PHE A 4 17.49 18.07 28.01
CA PHE A 4 16.05 18.07 27.74
C PHE A 4 15.45 19.48 27.90
N GLU A 5 16.21 20.53 27.59
CA GLU A 5 15.76 21.91 27.64
C GLU A 5 15.59 22.49 26.24
N SER A 6 14.38 22.32 25.71
CA SER A 6 13.70 23.34 24.91
C SER A 6 12.23 22.94 24.80
N ILE A 7 11.55 22.93 25.95
CA ILE A 7 10.09 22.93 26.00
C ILE A 7 9.66 24.38 25.75
N GLY A 8 9.59 24.73 24.47
CA GLY A 8 8.92 25.93 23.99
C GLY A 8 7.40 25.71 23.98
N VAL A 9 6.78 25.98 25.14
CA VAL A 9 5.40 26.45 25.35
C VAL A 9 4.29 25.67 24.64
N VAL A 10 3.81 24.62 25.32
CA VAL A 10 2.36 24.36 25.40
C VAL A 10 1.96 24.74 26.83
N PRO A 11 1.01 25.66 27.05
CA PRO A 11 0.66 26.10 28.40
C PRO A 11 0.19 24.93 29.26
N VAL A 12 0.83 24.77 30.42
CA VAL A 12 0.57 23.71 31.43
C VAL A 12 -0.86 23.81 31.99
N ASP A 13 -1.47 24.97 31.84
CA ASP A 13 -2.79 25.39 32.29
C ASP A 13 -3.96 24.83 31.44
N VAL A 14 -3.70 24.18 30.30
CA VAL A 14 -4.75 23.51 29.50
C VAL A 14 -5.25 22.21 30.16
N PHE A 15 -4.52 21.66 31.13
CA PHE A 15 -4.82 20.35 31.72
C PHE A 15 -5.38 20.38 33.15
N GLN A 16 -5.57 21.55 33.76
CA GLN A 16 -5.95 21.65 35.19
C GLN A 16 -7.46 21.65 35.47
N GLY A 17 -8.32 21.17 34.56
CA GLY A 17 -9.78 21.30 34.74
C GLY A 17 -10.69 20.25 34.10
N LEU A 18 -10.24 19.01 33.84
CA LEU A 18 -11.09 18.00 33.19
C LEU A 18 -11.30 16.75 34.06
N PRO A 19 -12.57 16.28 34.18
CA PRO A 19 -12.94 15.22 35.12
C PRO A 19 -12.42 13.83 34.73
N SER A 20 -12.21 13.03 35.77
CA SER A 20 -11.67 11.66 35.82
C SER A 20 -12.59 10.62 35.15
N ASN A 21 -12.73 10.64 33.83
CA ASN A 21 -13.48 9.62 33.09
C ASN A 21 -12.80 9.26 31.75
N SER A 22 -11.63 8.64 31.89
CA SER A 22 -10.98 7.50 31.18
C SER A 22 -11.28 7.06 29.73
N VAL A 23 -12.08 7.74 28.90
CA VAL A 23 -12.31 7.31 27.49
C VAL A 23 -11.91 8.32 26.41
N PRO A 24 -11.95 9.66 26.61
CA PRO A 24 -11.68 10.57 25.50
C PRO A 24 -10.18 10.72 25.19
N LEU A 25 -9.28 10.43 26.13
CA LEU A 25 -7.83 10.63 25.95
C LEU A 25 -7.20 9.70 24.91
N CYS A 26 -7.68 8.45 24.78
CA CYS A 26 -7.20 7.51 23.77
C CYS A 26 -7.59 7.96 22.36
N LEU A 27 -8.85 8.37 22.18
CA LEU A 27 -9.37 8.82 20.89
C LEU A 27 -8.77 10.17 20.48
N THR A 28 -8.60 11.10 21.42
CA THR A 28 -7.94 12.38 21.13
C THR A 28 -6.45 12.21 20.89
N LEU A 29 -5.75 11.33 21.63
CA LEU A 29 -4.33 11.02 21.37
C LEU A 29 -4.15 10.36 20.00
N TRP A 30 -5.04 9.45 19.60
CA TRP A 30 -5.01 8.84 18.27
C TRP A 30 -5.30 9.85 17.15
N GLU A 31 -6.31 10.72 17.33
CA GLU A 31 -6.60 11.80 16.38
C GLU A 31 -5.52 12.90 16.37
N TYR A 32 -4.79 13.09 17.47
CA TYR A 32 -3.65 14.00 17.59
C TYR A 32 -2.40 13.45 16.88
N LEU A 33 -2.10 12.16 17.06
CA LEU A 33 -1.02 11.47 16.35
C LEU A 33 -1.22 11.45 14.81
N LYS A 34 -2.46 11.58 14.36
CA LYS A 34 -2.87 11.63 12.95
C LYS A 34 -2.49 12.95 12.25
N LYS A 35 -2.35 14.04 13.02
CA LYS A 35 -2.20 15.41 12.52
C LYS A 35 -0.77 15.93 12.58
N ASP A 36 0.05 15.36 13.46
CA ASP A 36 1.39 15.88 13.70
C ASP A 36 2.47 15.34 12.77
N PHE A 37 2.90 16.21 11.86
CA PHE A 37 4.13 16.09 11.09
C PHE A 37 5.36 15.76 11.99
N ARG A 38 5.31 16.02 13.30
CA ARG A 38 6.42 15.84 14.25
C ARG A 38 6.73 14.37 14.59
N ILE A 39 5.73 13.48 14.64
CA ILE A 39 5.96 12.06 14.99
C ILE A 39 6.75 11.35 13.91
N PHE A 40 6.40 11.59 12.63
CA PHE A 40 7.16 11.05 11.50
C PHE A 40 8.61 11.55 11.49
N PHE A 41 8.85 12.77 11.96
CA PHE A 41 10.20 13.32 12.05
C PHE A 41 11.04 12.61 13.12
N VAL A 42 10.47 12.38 14.31
CA VAL A 42 11.15 11.63 15.38
C VAL A 42 11.48 10.21 14.93
N ILE A 43 10.51 9.49 14.37
CA ILE A 43 10.70 8.13 13.86
C ILE A 43 11.76 8.09 12.75
N SER A 44 11.71 9.05 11.82
CA SER A 44 12.69 9.18 10.73
C SER A 44 14.11 9.38 11.26
N LYS A 45 14.30 10.20 12.30
CA LYS A 45 15.59 10.43 12.93
C LYS A 45 16.10 9.20 13.69
N SER A 46 15.23 8.53 14.44
CA SER A 46 15.58 7.31 15.18
C SER A 46 15.95 6.15 14.25
N LEU A 47 15.22 5.97 13.15
CA LEU A 47 15.43 4.87 12.20
C LEU A 47 16.40 5.20 11.07
N LYS A 48 16.86 6.46 10.95
CA LYS A 48 17.67 6.96 9.82
C LYS A 48 17.04 6.67 8.44
N VAL A 49 15.71 6.68 8.38
CA VAL A 49 14.93 6.44 7.17
C VAL A 49 14.30 7.76 6.72
N PRO A 50 14.19 8.06 5.41
CA PRO A 50 13.55 9.27 4.95
C PRO A 50 12.11 9.42 5.47
N ARG A 51 11.75 10.65 5.85
CA ARG A 51 10.41 11.01 6.33
C ARG A 51 9.30 10.55 5.36
N SER A 52 9.53 10.69 4.05
CA SER A 52 8.60 10.24 3.00
C SER A 52 8.35 8.73 3.03
N SER A 53 9.39 7.94 3.31
CA SER A 53 9.30 6.50 3.48
C SER A 53 8.48 6.14 4.73
N VAL A 54 8.73 6.79 5.86
CA VAL A 54 7.93 6.61 7.10
C VAL A 54 6.45 6.90 6.84
N GLN A 55 6.15 8.02 6.19
CA GLN A 55 4.77 8.37 5.82
C GLN A 55 4.14 7.32 4.91
N THR A 56 4.89 6.81 3.93
CA THR A 56 4.39 5.78 3.00
C THR A 56 4.10 4.47 3.71
N ILE A 57 4.95 4.07 4.65
CA ILE A 57 4.76 2.85 5.47
C ILE A 57 3.49 2.99 6.32
N VAL A 58 3.30 4.12 7.01
CA VAL A 58 2.10 4.34 7.84
C VAL A 58 0.83 4.36 6.98
N ARG A 59 0.86 5.00 5.80
CA ARG A 59 -0.27 4.95 4.86
C ARG A 59 -0.57 3.52 4.41
N LYS A 60 0.46 2.75 4.01
CA LYS A 60 0.31 1.34 3.61
C LYS A 60 -0.27 0.48 4.72
N TYR A 61 0.21 0.66 5.95
CA TYR A 61 -0.29 -0.05 7.11
C TYR A 61 -1.76 0.27 7.39
N LYS A 62 -2.16 1.54 7.28
CA LYS A 62 -3.57 1.94 7.43
C LYS A 62 -4.49 1.30 6.37
N HIS A 63 -4.01 1.19 5.13
CA HIS A 63 -4.80 0.64 4.02
C HIS A 63 -4.84 -0.89 4.00
N HIS A 64 -3.71 -1.55 4.28
CA HIS A 64 -3.54 -3.00 4.07
C HIS A 64 -3.33 -3.78 5.38
N GLY A 65 -3.14 -3.12 6.52
CA GLY A 65 -2.85 -3.78 7.80
C GLY A 65 -1.49 -4.47 7.87
N THR A 66 -0.62 -4.29 6.86
CA THR A 66 0.66 -5.00 6.75
C THR A 66 1.83 -4.04 6.54
N THR A 67 2.97 -4.38 7.14
CA THR A 67 4.27 -3.72 6.95
C THR A 67 5.16 -4.50 5.98
N GLN A 68 4.71 -5.66 5.50
CA GLN A 68 5.45 -6.49 4.55
C GLN A 68 5.57 -5.80 3.19
N GLN A 69 6.70 -5.99 2.52
CA GLN A 69 6.90 -5.43 1.20
C GLN A 69 6.07 -6.20 0.17
N SER A 70 5.14 -5.50 -0.48
CA SER A 70 4.34 -6.04 -1.56
C SER A 70 5.14 -6.07 -2.87
N TYR A 71 5.05 -7.17 -3.61
CA TYR A 71 5.53 -7.21 -4.99
C TYR A 71 4.72 -6.27 -5.89
N ARG A 72 5.34 -5.70 -6.92
CA ARG A 72 4.64 -4.86 -7.89
C ARG A 72 3.79 -5.74 -8.79
N SER A 73 2.51 -5.41 -8.99
CA SER A 73 1.77 -6.01 -10.09
C SER A 73 2.48 -5.64 -11.40
N GLY A 74 2.83 -6.64 -12.20
CA GLY A 74 3.37 -6.43 -13.55
C GLY A 74 2.30 -5.94 -14.52
N ARG A 75 2.66 -5.92 -15.82
CA ARG A 75 1.71 -5.64 -16.91
C ARG A 75 0.56 -6.66 -16.84
N ARG A 76 -0.67 -6.18 -16.99
CA ARG A 76 -1.83 -7.08 -17.08
C ARG A 76 -1.67 -8.02 -18.27
N HIS A 77 -2.09 -9.27 -18.09
CA HIS A 77 -2.15 -10.22 -19.19
C HIS A 77 -3.14 -9.72 -20.24
N VAL A 78 -2.74 -9.77 -21.52
CA VAL A 78 -3.59 -9.43 -22.67
C VAL A 78 -4.69 -10.48 -22.83
N LEU A 79 -4.33 -11.75 -22.58
CA LEU A 79 -5.23 -12.88 -22.66
C LEU A 79 -5.76 -13.24 -21.27
N SER A 80 -6.99 -13.74 -21.23
CA SER A 80 -7.51 -14.36 -20.02
C SER A 80 -6.73 -15.64 -19.70
N PRO A 81 -6.70 -16.09 -18.43
CA PRO A 81 -6.08 -17.37 -18.07
C PRO A 81 -6.67 -18.55 -18.85
N ARG A 82 -7.96 -18.49 -19.19
CA ARG A 82 -8.66 -19.53 -19.96
C ARG A 82 -8.16 -19.60 -21.39
N ASP A 83 -8.05 -18.45 -22.05
CA ASP A 83 -7.60 -18.37 -23.44
C ASP A 83 -6.15 -18.81 -23.56
N GLY A 84 -5.30 -18.36 -22.63
CA GLY A 84 -3.90 -18.80 -22.55
C GLY A 84 -3.77 -20.32 -22.42
N CYS A 85 -4.53 -20.97 -21.54
CA CYS A 85 -4.52 -22.42 -21.42
C CYS A 85 -5.05 -23.12 -22.68
N THR A 86 -6.06 -22.58 -23.35
CA THR A 86 -6.61 -23.14 -24.59
C THR A 86 -5.60 -23.09 -25.73
N LEU A 87 -4.87 -21.99 -25.86
CA LEU A 87 -3.78 -21.86 -26.84
C LEU A 87 -2.69 -22.90 -26.60
N VAL A 88 -2.22 -23.03 -25.35
CA VAL A 88 -1.17 -23.99 -24.99
C VAL A 88 -1.61 -25.42 -25.34
N ARG A 89 -2.85 -25.81 -25.02
CA ARG A 89 -3.37 -27.15 -25.35
C ARG A 89 -3.43 -27.38 -26.86
N LYS A 90 -3.88 -26.39 -27.64
CA LYS A 90 -4.00 -26.55 -29.10
C LYS A 90 -2.63 -26.69 -29.78
N VAL A 91 -1.63 -25.91 -29.35
CA VAL A 91 -0.25 -26.03 -29.85
C VAL A 91 0.37 -27.37 -29.45
N GLN A 92 0.06 -27.89 -28.25
CA GLN A 92 0.53 -29.21 -27.83
C GLN A 92 -0.08 -30.35 -28.65
N ILE A 93 -1.37 -30.25 -29.02
CA ILE A 93 -2.06 -31.26 -29.83
C ILE A 93 -1.59 -31.17 -31.30
N ASN A 94 -1.48 -29.96 -31.84
CA ASN A 94 -1.11 -29.72 -33.22
C ASN A 94 0.06 -28.74 -33.28
N PRO A 95 1.32 -29.22 -33.22
CA PRO A 95 2.50 -28.34 -33.15
C PRO A 95 2.71 -27.50 -34.42
N ILE A 96 2.02 -27.81 -35.51
CA ILE A 96 2.07 -27.09 -36.79
C ILE A 96 1.10 -25.88 -36.81
N THR A 97 0.24 -25.69 -35.79
CA THR A 97 -0.68 -24.54 -35.76
C THR A 97 0.09 -23.22 -35.68
N THR A 98 -0.25 -22.30 -36.58
CA THR A 98 0.44 -21.00 -36.68
C THR A 98 -0.23 -19.96 -35.77
N ALA A 99 0.53 -18.95 -35.34
CA ALA A 99 -0.02 -17.84 -34.55
C ALA A 99 -1.23 -17.15 -35.21
N LYS A 100 -1.27 -17.05 -36.54
CA LYS A 100 -2.42 -16.49 -37.29
C LYS A 100 -3.68 -17.33 -37.08
N ASP A 101 -3.56 -18.65 -37.12
CA ASP A 101 -4.67 -19.57 -36.91
C ASP A 101 -5.17 -19.48 -35.46
N LEU A 102 -4.24 -19.31 -34.51
CA LEU A 102 -4.54 -19.10 -33.10
C LEU A 102 -5.32 -17.81 -32.84
N VAL A 103 -4.90 -16.69 -33.46
CA VAL A 103 -5.61 -15.42 -33.37
C VAL A 103 -7.00 -15.52 -33.99
N LYS A 104 -7.11 -16.12 -35.19
CA LYS A 104 -8.41 -16.30 -35.86
C LYS A 104 -9.41 -17.06 -34.99
N MET A 105 -8.98 -18.16 -34.34
CA MET A 105 -9.87 -18.91 -33.44
C MET A 105 -10.29 -18.10 -32.20
N LEU A 106 -9.41 -17.25 -31.67
CA LEU A 106 -9.75 -16.40 -30.52
C LEU A 106 -10.78 -15.35 -30.92
N GLU A 107 -10.63 -14.74 -32.10
CA GLU A 107 -11.60 -13.81 -32.67
C GLU A 107 -12.96 -14.49 -32.90
N GLU A 108 -12.97 -15.70 -33.46
CA GLU A 108 -14.20 -16.52 -33.62
C GLU A 108 -14.90 -16.83 -32.30
N THR A 109 -14.13 -16.96 -31.21
CA THR A 109 -14.66 -17.23 -29.85
C THR A 109 -15.11 -15.93 -29.14
N GLY A 110 -14.95 -14.78 -29.79
CA GLY A 110 -15.29 -13.46 -29.23
C GLY A 110 -14.26 -12.90 -28.25
N ALA A 111 -13.04 -13.47 -28.21
CA ALA A 111 -11.95 -12.93 -27.41
C ALA A 111 -11.30 -11.75 -28.15
N VAL A 112 -11.24 -10.59 -27.49
CA VAL A 112 -10.58 -9.40 -28.04
C VAL A 112 -9.07 -9.55 -27.90
N VAL A 113 -8.40 -9.91 -28.99
CA VAL A 113 -6.94 -9.96 -29.06
C VAL A 113 -6.44 -8.63 -29.61
N SER A 114 -6.37 -7.61 -28.75
CA SER A 114 -5.73 -6.34 -29.09
C SER A 114 -4.25 -6.39 -28.67
N GLY A 115 -3.35 -6.47 -29.65
CA GLY A 115 -1.89 -6.49 -29.50
C GLY A 115 -1.26 -5.26 -30.11
#